data_AF-A0A3N7GP67-F1
#
_entry.id   AF-A0A3N7GP67-F1
#
_cell.length_a   1.000
_cell.length_b   1.000
_cell.length_c   1.000
_cell.angle_alpha   90.00
_cell.angle_beta   90.00
_cell.angle_gamma   90.00
#
_symmetry.space_group_name_H-M   'P 1'
#
loop_
_entity.id
_entity.type
_entity.pdbx_description
1 polymer ?
#
loop_
_entity_poly.entity_id
_entity_poly.type
_entity_poly.pdbx_seq_one_letter_code
_entity_poly.pdbx_strand_id
1 'polypeptide(L)'
;ESAKVWHSQHGLILAVAAVAAAEDYFRTLLTDLVGVCALTAERVKSMETKLEFVFTSSVADAMRAVLDRESFSSAEAITTWTKKITGKKDTGLSLKTLLDEYERVCHVRHCAVHSGGYVSQHNARVLGVQAGTWISLGSPQAIHEIVAVVTGTIRAYNQELFEHTVERWLVEQELMGEWRLDRPAFTRLWNLFRSTRDIQAAASIRPNAYLAYRVVQPALRARNAS
;
A
#
# COMPACT_ATOMS: atom_id res chain seq x y z
N GLU A 1 13.91 46.20 -0.55
CA GLU A 1 14.24 44.77 -0.75
C GLU A 1 13.74 43.97 0.43
N SER A 2 12.80 43.04 0.24
CA SER A 2 12.42 42.10 1.29
C SER A 2 13.44 40.96 1.29
N ALA A 3 14.25 40.85 2.35
CA ALA A 3 15.18 39.73 2.52
C ALA A 3 14.41 38.41 2.40
N LYS A 4 14.94 37.45 1.61
CA LYS A 4 14.41 36.09 1.57
C LYS A 4 14.69 35.44 2.92
N VAL A 5 13.67 35.36 3.78
CA VAL A 5 13.77 34.67 5.07
C VAL A 5 13.75 33.17 4.82
N TRP A 6 14.83 32.48 5.17
CA TRP A 6 14.86 31.02 5.17
C TRP A 6 14.13 30.52 6.42
N HIS A 7 13.06 29.75 6.24
CA HIS A 7 12.35 29.09 7.32
C HIS A 7 12.78 27.62 7.39
N SER A 8 12.91 27.08 8.60
CA SER A 8 13.26 25.66 8.79
C SER A 8 12.22 24.75 8.14
N GLN A 9 12.64 23.90 7.22
CA GLN A 9 11.75 23.03 6.43
C GLN A 9 11.65 21.59 6.97
N HIS A 10 12.04 21.35 8.23
CA HIS A 10 12.09 19.99 8.80
C HIS A 10 10.78 19.22 8.64
N GLY A 11 9.63 19.85 8.93
CA GLY A 11 8.33 19.19 8.74
C GLY A 11 8.02 18.86 7.28
N LEU A 12 8.40 19.72 6.34
CA LEU A 12 8.24 19.45 4.90
C LEU A 12 9.13 18.28 4.46
N ILE A 13 10.38 18.22 4.94
CA ILE A 13 11.29 17.10 4.67
C ILE A 13 10.71 15.78 5.22
N LEU A 14 10.15 15.80 6.44
CA LEU A 14 9.51 14.63 7.03
C LEU A 14 8.27 14.17 6.24
N ALA A 15 7.47 15.11 5.73
CA ALA A 15 6.34 14.78 4.86
C ALA A 15 6.81 14.10 3.55
N VAL A 16 7.90 14.61 2.95
CA VAL A 16 8.50 14.01 1.76
C VAL A 16 8.98 12.58 2.06
N ALA A 17 9.66 12.37 3.19
CA ALA A 17 10.13 11.05 3.61
C ALA A 17 8.98 10.08 3.88
N ALA A 18 7.89 10.54 4.52
CA ALA A 18 6.71 9.71 4.79
C ALA A 18 6.05 9.21 3.50
N VAL A 19 5.87 10.10 2.51
CA VAL A 19 5.32 9.71 1.19
C VAL A 19 6.26 8.78 0.45
N ALA A 20 7.58 9.06 0.44
CA ALA A 20 8.55 8.19 -0.23
C ALA A 20 8.56 6.77 0.37
N ALA A 21 8.47 6.65 1.70
CA ALA A 21 8.35 5.36 2.38
C ALA A 21 7.04 4.64 2.01
N ALA A 22 5.93 5.37 1.89
CA ALA A 22 4.65 4.78 1.46
C ALA A 22 4.70 4.28 0.01
N GLU A 23 5.28 5.05 -0.91
CA GLU A 23 5.42 4.62 -2.30
C GLU A 23 6.28 3.35 -2.41
N ASP A 24 7.42 3.30 -1.73
CA ASP A 24 8.25 2.08 -1.73
C ASP A 24 7.53 0.90 -1.07
N TYR A 25 6.75 1.16 -0.02
CA TYR A 25 5.91 0.14 0.60
C TYR A 25 4.92 -0.47 -0.40
N PHE A 26 4.19 0.35 -1.16
CA PHE A 26 3.25 -0.14 -2.18
C PHE A 26 3.96 -0.95 -3.26
N ARG A 27 5.12 -0.48 -3.76
CA ARG A 27 5.93 -1.21 -4.75
C ARG A 27 6.36 -2.58 -4.22
N THR A 28 6.90 -2.61 -3.01
CA THR A 28 7.43 -3.82 -2.38
C THR A 28 6.32 -4.81 -2.07
N LEU A 29 5.22 -4.36 -1.47
CA LEU A 29 4.09 -5.23 -1.14
C LEU A 29 3.47 -5.86 -2.40
N LEU A 30 3.25 -5.07 -3.45
CA LEU A 30 2.71 -5.59 -4.71
C LEU A 30 3.66 -6.59 -5.37
N THR A 31 4.96 -6.31 -5.36
CA THR A 31 6.01 -7.21 -5.88
C THR A 31 6.04 -8.53 -5.10
N ASP A 32 6.11 -8.47 -3.78
CA ASP A 32 6.19 -9.66 -2.92
C ASP A 32 4.91 -10.50 -3.01
N LEU A 33 3.75 -9.85 -3.19
CA LEU A 33 2.49 -10.55 -3.44
C LEU A 33 2.53 -11.38 -4.72
N VAL A 34 3.20 -10.93 -5.79
CA VAL A 34 3.46 -11.73 -6.99
C VAL A 34 4.26 -12.98 -6.63
N GLY A 35 5.26 -12.85 -5.76
CA GLY A 35 6.09 -13.98 -5.31
C GLY A 35 5.34 -14.98 -4.43
N VAL A 36 4.32 -14.53 -3.69
CA VAL A 36 3.57 -15.36 -2.71
C VAL A 36 2.29 -15.97 -3.29
N CYS A 37 1.59 -15.27 -4.17
CA CYS A 37 0.30 -15.69 -4.71
C CYS A 37 0.43 -16.13 -6.17
N ALA A 38 0.24 -17.42 -6.44
CA ALA A 38 0.32 -17.99 -7.79
C ALA A 38 -0.66 -17.33 -8.77
N LEU A 39 -1.89 -17.06 -8.32
CA LEU A 39 -2.93 -16.39 -9.11
C LEU A 39 -2.55 -14.96 -9.52
N THR A 40 -1.81 -14.25 -8.66
CA THR A 40 -1.26 -12.93 -8.97
C THR A 40 -0.11 -13.06 -9.96
N ALA A 41 0.79 -14.04 -9.76
CA ALA A 41 1.90 -14.31 -10.66
C ALA A 41 1.44 -14.65 -12.08
N GLU A 42 0.43 -15.49 -12.23
CA GLU A 42 -0.14 -15.85 -13.52
C GLU A 42 -0.71 -14.63 -14.25
N ARG A 43 -1.45 -13.79 -13.52
CA ARG A 43 -1.98 -12.55 -14.06
C ARG A 43 -0.86 -11.61 -14.54
N VAL A 44 0.19 -11.45 -13.76
CA VAL A 44 1.34 -10.60 -14.14
C VAL A 44 2.09 -11.18 -15.35
N LYS A 45 2.24 -12.51 -15.46
CA LYS A 45 2.81 -13.15 -16.66
C LYS A 45 2.03 -12.86 -17.94
N SER A 46 0.71 -12.69 -17.82
CA SER A 46 -0.16 -12.36 -18.96
C SER A 46 -0.09 -10.89 -19.38
N MET A 47 0.51 -10.02 -18.56
CA MET A 47 0.76 -8.63 -18.93
C MET A 47 1.88 -8.58 -19.98
N GLU A 48 1.77 -7.71 -20.98
CA GLU A 48 2.81 -7.51 -21.99
C GLU A 48 4.06 -6.80 -21.42
N THR A 49 4.71 -7.39 -20.42
CA THR A 49 6.00 -6.93 -19.87
C THR A 49 7.14 -7.72 -20.51
N LYS A 50 7.06 -7.92 -21.83
CA LYS A 50 7.94 -8.80 -22.62
C LYS A 50 9.41 -8.38 -22.58
N LEU A 51 9.73 -7.10 -22.36
CA LEU A 51 11.13 -6.65 -22.33
C LEU A 51 11.77 -6.88 -20.96
N GLU A 52 11.05 -6.55 -19.88
CA GLU A 52 11.53 -6.67 -18.51
C GLU A 52 11.70 -8.14 -18.09
N PHE A 53 10.82 -9.04 -18.52
CA PHE A 53 10.94 -10.48 -18.24
C PHE A 53 12.18 -11.14 -18.83
N VAL A 54 12.66 -10.65 -19.97
CA VAL A 54 13.82 -11.25 -20.67
C VAL A 54 15.12 -11.05 -19.89
N PHE A 55 15.19 -10.04 -19.02
CA PHE A 55 16.41 -9.68 -18.28
C PHE A 55 16.39 -10.03 -16.79
N THR A 56 15.34 -10.70 -16.29
CA THR A 56 15.16 -10.95 -14.86
C THR A 56 15.06 -12.44 -14.51
N SER A 57 15.49 -12.80 -13.29
CA SER A 57 15.47 -14.19 -12.80
C SER A 57 14.10 -14.67 -12.30
N SER A 58 13.15 -13.76 -12.05
CA SER A 58 11.81 -14.10 -11.60
C SER A 58 10.73 -13.11 -12.07
N VAL A 59 9.46 -13.54 -12.04
CA VAL A 59 8.31 -12.67 -12.38
C VAL A 59 8.17 -11.50 -11.41
N ALA A 60 8.56 -11.70 -10.14
CA ALA A 60 8.56 -10.65 -9.14
C ALA A 60 9.61 -9.57 -9.46
N ASP A 61 10.82 -9.95 -9.86
CA ASP A 61 11.87 -8.99 -10.22
C ASP A 61 11.49 -8.14 -11.43
N ALA A 62 10.87 -8.76 -12.45
CA ALA A 62 10.32 -8.02 -13.59
C ALA A 62 9.24 -7.02 -13.15
N MET A 63 8.34 -7.45 -12.25
CA MET A 63 7.31 -6.57 -11.71
C MET A 63 7.93 -5.42 -10.93
N ARG A 64 8.99 -5.66 -10.14
CA ARG A 64 9.68 -4.60 -9.43
C ARG A 64 10.24 -3.55 -10.38
N ALA A 65 10.92 -3.97 -11.45
CA ALA A 65 11.48 -3.07 -12.45
C ALA A 65 10.43 -2.19 -13.14
N VAL A 66 9.23 -2.74 -13.38
CA VAL A 66 8.09 -1.98 -13.90
C VAL A 66 7.60 -0.97 -12.87
N LEU A 67 7.40 -1.39 -11.61
CA LEU A 67 6.88 -0.54 -10.54
C LEU A 67 7.84 0.57 -10.09
N ASP A 68 9.15 0.40 -10.28
CA ASP A 68 10.15 1.44 -9.97
C ASP A 68 10.00 2.69 -10.84
N ARG A 69 9.36 2.58 -12.02
CA ARG A 69 9.06 3.72 -12.90
C ARG A 69 7.76 4.42 -12.55
N GLU A 70 6.95 3.82 -11.69
CA GLU A 70 5.61 4.28 -11.36
C GLU A 70 5.64 5.13 -10.10
N SER A 71 4.92 6.25 -10.12
CA SER A 71 4.70 7.05 -8.91
C SER A 71 3.37 6.66 -8.28
N PHE A 72 3.44 6.25 -7.01
CA PHE A 72 2.29 5.95 -6.17
C PHE A 72 1.85 7.20 -5.42
N SER A 73 1.69 8.31 -6.15
CA SER A 73 1.35 9.64 -5.61
C SER A 73 -0.11 10.04 -5.79
N SER A 74 -0.96 9.15 -6.30
CA SER A 74 -2.41 9.34 -6.39
C SER A 74 -3.18 8.07 -6.06
N ALA A 75 -4.42 8.24 -5.61
CA ALA A 75 -5.35 7.14 -5.37
C ALA A 75 -5.59 6.32 -6.64
N GLU A 76 -5.67 7.01 -7.79
CA GLU A 76 -5.84 6.38 -9.11
C GLU A 76 -4.65 5.48 -9.46
N ALA A 77 -3.42 5.96 -9.28
CA ALA A 77 -2.22 5.17 -9.59
C ALA A 77 -2.15 3.91 -8.72
N ILE A 78 -2.40 4.05 -7.41
CA ILE A 78 -2.44 2.93 -6.46
C ILE A 78 -3.49 1.91 -6.93
N THR A 79 -4.75 2.32 -7.04
CA THR A 79 -5.86 1.42 -7.40
C THR A 79 -5.69 0.77 -8.77
N THR A 80 -5.16 1.50 -9.75
CA THR A 80 -4.90 0.98 -11.11
C THR A 80 -3.87 -0.13 -11.07
N TRP A 81 -2.74 0.07 -10.39
CA TRP A 81 -1.69 -0.95 -10.28
C TRP A 81 -2.14 -2.13 -9.42
N THR A 82 -2.87 -1.88 -8.33
CA THR A 82 -3.49 -2.94 -7.53
C THR A 82 -4.40 -3.81 -8.40
N LYS A 83 -5.26 -3.22 -9.23
CA LYS A 83 -6.17 -3.94 -10.13
C LYS A 83 -5.43 -4.70 -11.22
N LYS A 84 -4.41 -4.10 -11.84
CA LYS A 84 -3.59 -4.75 -12.87
C LYS A 84 -2.97 -6.03 -12.31
N ILE A 85 -2.36 -5.95 -11.13
CA ILE A 85 -1.62 -7.05 -10.50
C ILE A 85 -2.54 -8.09 -9.86
N THR A 86 -3.53 -7.67 -9.07
CA THR A 86 -4.33 -8.57 -8.21
C THR A 86 -5.71 -8.93 -8.79
N GLY A 87 -6.13 -8.26 -9.86
CA GLY A 87 -7.47 -8.39 -10.44
C GLY A 87 -8.60 -7.75 -9.61
N LYS A 88 -8.30 -7.13 -8.47
CA LYS A 88 -9.27 -6.45 -7.62
C LYS A 88 -9.91 -5.27 -8.36
N LYS A 89 -11.23 -5.29 -8.54
CA LYS A 89 -11.96 -4.27 -9.31
C LYS A 89 -12.39 -3.09 -8.46
N ASP A 90 -12.87 -3.35 -7.25
CA ASP A 90 -13.48 -2.35 -6.39
C ASP A 90 -12.62 -2.11 -5.16
N THR A 91 -12.59 -0.86 -4.71
CA THR A 91 -11.94 -0.44 -3.47
C THR A 91 -13.01 -0.20 -2.41
N GLY A 92 -12.85 -0.77 -1.23
CA GLY A 92 -13.76 -0.56 -0.11
C GLY A 92 -13.85 0.92 0.26
N LEU A 93 -15.02 1.37 0.73
CA LEU A 93 -15.25 2.79 1.05
C LEU A 93 -14.18 3.33 2.02
N SER A 94 -13.79 2.53 3.02
CA SER A 94 -12.77 2.91 4.00
C SER A 94 -11.39 3.16 3.37
N LEU A 95 -10.93 2.27 2.48
CA LEU A 95 -9.64 2.45 1.82
C LEU A 95 -9.69 3.60 0.83
N LYS A 96 -10.81 3.76 0.11
CA LYS A 96 -10.99 4.87 -0.83
C LYS A 96 -10.83 6.22 -0.14
N THR A 97 -11.50 6.43 0.99
CA THR A 97 -11.38 7.68 1.76
C THR A 97 -9.94 7.94 2.22
N LEU A 98 -9.24 6.91 2.69
CA LEU A 98 -7.84 7.04 3.12
C LEU A 98 -6.89 7.33 1.94
N LEU A 99 -7.14 6.76 0.76
CA LEU A 99 -6.38 7.06 -0.45
C LEU A 99 -6.58 8.51 -0.90
N ASP A 100 -7.81 9.04 -0.80
CA ASP A 100 -8.10 10.44 -1.10
C ASP A 100 -7.36 11.38 -0.13
N GLU A 101 -7.29 11.02 1.17
CA GLU A 101 -6.50 11.77 2.16
C GLU A 101 -4.99 11.66 1.90
N TYR A 102 -4.50 10.47 1.55
CA TYR A 102 -3.10 10.24 1.18
C TYR A 102 -2.71 11.05 -0.05
N GLU A 103 -3.57 11.16 -1.06
CA GLU A 103 -3.32 11.98 -2.23
C GLU A 103 -3.14 13.47 -1.86
N ARG A 104 -3.91 13.99 -0.90
CA ARG A 104 -3.67 15.34 -0.36
C ARG A 104 -2.29 15.46 0.27
N VAL A 105 -1.81 14.44 0.99
CA VAL A 105 -0.43 14.41 1.51
C VAL A 105 0.60 14.39 0.37
N CYS A 106 0.34 13.71 -0.74
CA CYS A 106 1.19 13.74 -1.93
C CYS A 106 1.25 15.15 -2.55
N HIS A 107 0.16 15.92 -2.54
CA HIS A 107 0.19 17.34 -2.94
C HIS A 107 1.01 18.21 -1.98
N VAL A 108 0.97 17.95 -0.67
CA VAL A 108 1.86 18.60 0.30
C VAL A 108 3.33 18.31 -0.02
N ARG A 109 3.67 17.04 -0.32
CA ARG A 109 5.01 16.65 -0.81
C ARG A 109 5.39 17.44 -2.08
N HIS A 110 4.48 17.55 -3.05
CA HIS A 110 4.76 18.27 -4.29
C HIS A 110 5.11 19.73 -4.03
N CYS A 111 4.35 20.43 -3.18
CA CYS A 111 4.65 21.78 -2.73
C CYS A 111 6.00 21.88 -2.02
N ALA A 112 6.31 20.92 -1.14
CA ALA A 112 7.59 20.86 -0.42
C ALA A 112 8.78 20.75 -1.38
N VAL A 113 8.76 19.78 -2.29
CA VAL A 113 9.90 19.45 -3.18
C VAL A 113 10.09 20.51 -4.26
N HIS A 114 9.02 20.95 -4.92
CA HIS A 114 9.13 21.78 -6.11
C HIS A 114 9.06 23.28 -5.85
N SER A 115 8.56 23.69 -4.68
CA SER A 115 8.32 25.12 -4.42
C SER A 115 8.59 25.55 -2.99
N GLY A 116 9.31 24.74 -2.21
CA GLY A 116 9.70 25.08 -0.83
C GLY A 116 8.51 25.31 0.11
N GLY A 117 7.36 24.71 -0.19
CA GLY A 117 6.10 24.91 0.52
C GLY A 117 5.13 25.88 -0.15
N TYR A 118 5.51 26.58 -1.22
CA TYR A 118 4.57 27.44 -1.96
C TYR A 118 3.47 26.63 -2.65
N VAL A 119 2.23 27.12 -2.54
CA VAL A 119 1.03 26.44 -3.06
C VAL A 119 0.61 27.05 -4.39
N SER A 120 0.81 26.30 -5.48
CA SER A 120 0.33 26.64 -6.82
C SER A 120 -1.20 26.53 -6.92
N GLN A 121 -1.78 27.10 -7.97
CA GLN A 121 -3.24 27.10 -8.18
C GLN A 121 -3.85 25.69 -8.22
N HIS A 122 -3.14 24.73 -8.81
CA HIS A 122 -3.58 23.34 -8.86
C HIS A 122 -3.60 22.69 -7.47
N ASN A 123 -2.49 22.81 -6.72
CA ASN A 123 -2.39 22.24 -5.38
C ASN A 123 -3.34 22.93 -4.39
N ALA A 124 -3.58 24.23 -4.54
CA ALA A 124 -4.54 24.99 -3.73
C ALA A 124 -5.95 24.39 -3.81
N ARG A 125 -6.38 24.02 -5.03
CA ARG A 125 -7.69 23.39 -5.26
C ARG A 125 -7.83 22.05 -4.57
N VAL A 126 -6.80 21.19 -4.65
CA VAL A 126 -6.84 19.85 -4.05
C VAL A 126 -6.75 19.93 -2.52
N LEU A 127 -5.89 20.82 -2.00
CA LEU A 127 -5.70 20.99 -0.56
C LEU A 127 -6.85 21.74 0.11
N GLY A 128 -7.67 22.48 -0.65
CA GLY A 128 -8.75 23.32 -0.11
C GLY A 128 -8.23 24.59 0.55
N VAL A 129 -7.13 25.15 0.04
CA VAL A 129 -6.48 26.36 0.57
C VAL A 129 -6.37 27.44 -0.51
N GLN A 130 -6.00 28.66 -0.12
CA GLN A 130 -5.79 29.75 -1.08
C GLN A 130 -4.48 29.56 -1.86
N ALA A 131 -4.49 29.82 -3.17
CA ALA A 131 -3.27 29.82 -3.96
C ALA A 131 -2.34 30.98 -3.55
N GLY A 132 -1.02 30.76 -3.65
CA GLY A 132 -0.03 31.75 -3.23
C GLY A 132 0.35 31.69 -1.75
N THR A 133 -0.32 30.84 -0.96
CA THR A 133 0.06 30.58 0.44
C THR A 133 1.30 29.70 0.53
N TRP A 134 1.92 29.68 1.70
CA TRP A 134 3.05 28.80 2.02
C TRP A 134 2.62 27.78 3.08
N ILE A 135 2.85 26.50 2.80
CA ILE A 135 2.68 25.42 3.77
C ILE A 135 3.79 25.52 4.80
N SER A 136 3.41 25.59 6.07
CA SER A 136 4.33 25.52 7.20
C SER A 136 3.95 24.34 8.08
N LEU A 137 4.83 23.33 8.15
CA LEU A 137 4.72 22.19 9.05
C LEU A 137 5.62 22.40 10.27
N GLY A 138 5.42 23.53 10.96
CA GLY A 138 6.26 23.93 12.08
C GLY A 138 5.92 23.25 13.42
N SER A 139 4.77 22.58 13.52
CA SER A 139 4.33 21.92 14.75
C SER A 139 4.48 20.39 14.65
N PRO A 140 4.82 19.71 15.76
CA PRO A 140 4.80 18.25 15.83
C PRO A 140 3.45 17.65 15.44
N GLN A 141 2.35 18.33 15.77
CA GLN A 141 0.99 17.89 15.47
C GLN A 141 0.75 17.75 13.96
N ALA A 142 1.15 18.73 13.15
CA ALA A 142 0.95 18.67 11.70
C ALA A 142 1.73 17.51 11.05
N ILE A 143 2.91 17.18 11.61
CA ILE A 143 3.70 16.04 11.15
C ILE A 143 3.03 14.72 11.56
N HIS A 144 2.51 14.63 12.79
CA HIS A 144 1.78 13.45 13.26
C HIS A 144 0.53 13.17 12.42
N GLU A 145 -0.19 14.19 11.98
CA GLU A 145 -1.36 14.04 11.10
C GLU A 145 -0.97 13.43 9.74
N ILE A 146 0.11 13.90 9.13
CA ILE A 146 0.64 13.34 7.89
C ILE A 146 1.02 11.86 8.07
N VAL A 147 1.76 11.56 9.13
CA VAL A 147 2.18 10.18 9.42
C VAL A 147 0.97 9.28 9.73
N ALA A 148 -0.06 9.82 10.39
CA ALA A 148 -1.29 9.10 10.68
C ALA A 148 -2.05 8.73 9.40
N VAL A 149 -2.19 9.67 8.45
CA VAL A 149 -2.81 9.41 7.14
C VAL A 149 -2.03 8.33 6.38
N VAL A 150 -0.70 8.45 6.28
CA VAL A 150 0.15 7.46 5.60
C VAL A 150 0.02 6.08 6.24
N THR A 151 0.13 6.00 7.57
CA THR A 151 0.06 4.74 8.31
C THR A 151 -1.33 4.12 8.21
N GLY A 152 -2.39 4.92 8.32
CA GLY A 152 -3.77 4.50 8.18
C GLY A 152 -4.04 3.91 6.80
N THR A 153 -3.57 4.59 5.76
CA THR A 153 -3.68 4.14 4.36
C THR A 153 -3.00 2.80 4.15
N ILE A 154 -1.76 2.63 4.62
CA ILE A 154 -1.03 1.37 4.53
C ILE A 154 -1.78 0.24 5.27
N ARG A 155 -2.28 0.50 6.47
CA ARG A 155 -3.03 -0.51 7.25
C ARG A 155 -4.31 -0.94 6.55
N ALA A 156 -5.10 0.01 6.04
CA ALA A 156 -6.32 -0.30 5.30
C ALA A 156 -6.02 -1.04 4.00
N TYR A 157 -4.97 -0.63 3.28
CA TYR A 157 -4.52 -1.27 2.05
C TYR A 157 -4.12 -2.73 2.29
N ASN A 158 -3.36 -2.98 3.36
CA ASN A 158 -2.96 -4.33 3.75
C ASN A 158 -4.15 -5.23 4.08
N GLN A 159 -5.07 -4.72 4.89
CA GLN A 159 -6.25 -5.48 5.29
C GLN A 159 -7.06 -5.88 4.07
N GLU A 160 -7.36 -4.92 3.21
CA GLU A 160 -8.21 -5.13 2.04
C GLU A 160 -7.54 -6.02 0.99
N LEU A 161 -6.22 -5.94 0.79
CA LEU A 161 -5.50 -6.87 -0.07
C LEU A 161 -5.37 -8.28 0.50
N PHE A 162 -5.17 -8.40 1.82
CA PHE A 162 -5.13 -9.70 2.48
C PHE A 162 -6.48 -10.41 2.33
N GLU A 163 -7.59 -9.72 2.65
CA GLU A 163 -8.95 -10.23 2.51
C GLU A 163 -9.24 -10.67 1.07
N HIS A 164 -8.97 -9.80 0.10
CA HIS A 164 -9.15 -10.12 -1.33
C HIS A 164 -8.32 -11.35 -1.76
N THR A 165 -7.07 -11.45 -1.30
CA THR A 165 -6.21 -12.59 -1.67
C THR A 165 -6.72 -13.89 -1.06
N VAL A 166 -7.13 -13.86 0.21
CA VAL A 166 -7.71 -15.02 0.90
C VAL A 166 -9.01 -15.44 0.23
N GLU A 167 -9.91 -14.50 -0.06
CA GLU A 167 -11.18 -14.77 -0.74
C GLU A 167 -10.93 -15.45 -2.11
N ARG A 168 -9.99 -14.92 -2.90
CA ARG A 168 -9.60 -15.55 -4.17
C ARG A 168 -9.04 -16.95 -3.98
N TRP A 169 -8.20 -17.18 -2.97
CA TRP A 169 -7.68 -18.52 -2.67
C TRP A 169 -8.78 -19.52 -2.28
N LEU A 170 -9.87 -19.04 -1.67
CA LEU A 170 -11.03 -19.89 -1.37
C LEU A 170 -11.79 -20.29 -2.63
N VAL A 171 -12.07 -19.31 -3.50
CA VAL A 171 -12.82 -19.49 -4.76
C VAL A 171 -12.05 -20.39 -5.73
N GLU A 172 -10.76 -20.11 -5.94
CA GLU A 172 -9.89 -20.84 -6.88
C GLU A 172 -9.30 -22.13 -6.28
N GLN A 173 -9.72 -22.51 -5.07
CA GLN A 173 -9.33 -23.75 -4.40
C GLN A 173 -7.82 -23.91 -4.15
N GLU A 174 -7.09 -22.81 -3.95
CA GLU A 174 -5.66 -22.80 -3.60
C GLU A 174 -5.37 -23.36 -2.19
N LEU A 175 -6.40 -23.48 -1.36
CA LEU A 175 -6.33 -24.01 0.01
C LEU A 175 -7.15 -25.28 0.15
N MET A 176 -6.58 -26.31 0.77
CA MET A 176 -7.20 -27.63 0.96
C MET A 176 -8.16 -27.69 2.14
N GLY A 177 -8.07 -26.77 3.10
CA GLY A 177 -8.86 -26.78 4.34
C GLY A 177 -8.19 -27.52 5.51
N GLU A 178 -7.00 -28.07 5.27
CA GLU A 178 -6.16 -28.70 6.28
C GLU A 178 -4.93 -27.84 6.56
N TRP A 179 -4.80 -27.34 7.79
CA TRP A 179 -3.66 -26.51 8.19
C TRP A 179 -2.31 -27.15 7.86
N ARG A 180 -2.17 -28.47 8.02
CA ARG A 180 -0.91 -29.18 7.73
C ARG A 180 -0.48 -29.00 6.26
N LEU A 181 -1.43 -29.03 5.33
CA LEU A 181 -1.19 -28.86 3.90
C LEU A 181 -1.06 -27.39 3.51
N ASP A 182 -1.90 -26.53 4.09
CA ASP A 182 -2.01 -25.12 3.72
C ASP A 182 -0.96 -24.22 4.40
N ARG A 183 -0.37 -24.69 5.51
CA ARG A 183 0.56 -23.92 6.34
C ARG A 183 1.67 -23.23 5.55
N PRO A 184 2.39 -23.88 4.62
CA PRO A 184 3.49 -23.23 3.91
C PRO A 184 3.03 -22.01 3.11
N ALA A 185 1.95 -22.13 2.33
CA ALA A 185 1.43 -21.05 1.51
C ALA A 185 0.81 -19.94 2.39
N PHE A 186 -0.06 -20.32 3.33
CA PHE A 186 -0.77 -19.36 4.17
C PHE A 186 0.17 -18.61 5.13
N THR A 187 1.23 -19.26 5.63
CA THR A 187 2.23 -18.57 6.48
C THR A 187 2.99 -17.52 5.69
N ARG A 188 3.32 -17.79 4.42
CA ARG A 188 3.96 -16.79 3.55
C ARG A 188 3.05 -15.59 3.32
N LEU A 189 1.77 -15.84 3.02
CA LEU A 189 0.77 -14.78 2.86
C LEU A 189 0.60 -13.96 4.15
N TRP A 190 0.45 -14.63 5.29
CA TRP A 190 0.36 -13.96 6.59
C TRP A 190 1.59 -13.10 6.89
N ASN A 191 2.80 -13.62 6.63
CA ASN A 191 4.03 -12.90 6.89
C ASN A 191 4.19 -11.66 6.02
N LEU A 192 3.60 -11.63 4.82
CA LEU A 192 3.61 -10.48 3.93
C LEU A 192 2.77 -9.31 4.49
N PHE A 193 1.60 -9.60 5.06
CA PHE A 193 0.66 -8.56 5.50
C PHE A 193 0.72 -8.23 7.00
N ARG A 194 1.37 -9.07 7.81
CA ARG A 194 1.41 -8.86 9.27
C ARG A 194 2.20 -7.60 9.64
N SER A 195 1.66 -6.86 10.60
CA SER A 195 2.39 -5.79 11.28
C SER A 195 3.15 -6.35 12.47
N THR A 196 4.49 -6.31 12.42
CA THR A 196 5.34 -6.72 13.55
C THR A 196 5.10 -5.87 14.79
N ARG A 197 4.83 -4.57 14.59
CA ARG A 197 4.50 -3.61 15.66
C ARG A 197 3.19 -3.96 16.33
N ASP A 198 2.12 -4.22 15.58
CA ASP A 198 0.82 -4.58 16.16
C ASP A 198 0.88 -5.93 16.89
N ILE A 199 1.69 -6.89 16.39
CA ILE A 199 1.93 -8.16 17.08
C ILE A 199 2.67 -7.95 18.41
N GLN A 200 3.66 -7.07 18.46
CA GLN A 200 4.40 -6.76 19.68
C GLN A 200 3.55 -6.02 20.71
N ALA A 201 2.65 -5.16 20.26
CA ALA A 201 1.72 -4.41 21.11
C ALA A 201 0.57 -5.26 21.67
N ALA A 202 0.32 -6.46 21.11
CA ALA A 202 -0.77 -7.32 21.56
C ALA A 202 -0.49 -7.89 22.97
N ALA A 203 -1.31 -7.49 23.93
CA ALA A 203 -1.11 -7.79 25.36
C ALA A 203 -1.49 -9.22 25.77
N SER A 204 -2.42 -9.88 25.06
CA SER A 204 -3.01 -11.16 25.48
C SER A 204 -2.66 -12.32 24.55
N ILE A 205 -3.19 -12.31 23.33
CA ILE A 205 -2.97 -13.35 22.32
C ILE A 205 -2.23 -12.72 21.16
N ARG A 206 -0.99 -13.17 20.91
CA ARG A 206 -0.20 -12.70 19.78
C ARG A 206 -0.78 -13.30 18.49
N PRO A 207 -1.25 -12.46 17.55
CA PRO A 207 -1.72 -12.94 16.25
C PRO A 207 -0.64 -13.71 15.53
N ASN A 208 -1.02 -14.83 14.91
CA ASN A 208 -0.12 -15.65 14.10
C ASN A 208 -0.89 -16.28 12.93
N ALA A 209 -0.16 -16.85 11.98
CA ALA A 209 -0.73 -17.41 10.76
C ALA A 209 -1.81 -18.47 11.04
N TYR A 210 -1.62 -19.30 12.08
CA TYR A 210 -2.61 -20.33 12.44
C TYR A 210 -3.91 -19.71 12.97
N LEU A 211 -3.82 -18.69 13.83
CA LEU A 211 -5.01 -17.99 14.34
C LEU A 211 -5.76 -17.28 13.22
N ALA A 212 -5.05 -16.63 12.29
CA ALA A 212 -5.66 -16.04 11.10
C ALA A 212 -6.33 -17.12 10.21
N TYR A 213 -5.66 -18.26 10.00
CA TYR A 213 -6.20 -19.37 9.23
C TYR A 213 -7.49 -19.95 9.84
N ARG A 214 -7.58 -20.01 11.17
CA ARG A 214 -8.78 -20.49 11.87
C ARG A 214 -10.02 -19.64 11.58
N VAL A 215 -9.87 -18.35 11.26
CA VAL A 215 -10.98 -17.48 10.85
C VAL A 215 -11.55 -17.91 9.50
N VAL A 216 -10.69 -18.41 8.60
CA VAL A 216 -11.05 -18.83 7.24
C VAL A 216 -11.52 -20.28 7.19
N GLN A 217 -11.12 -21.10 8.16
CA GLN A 217 -11.42 -22.55 8.19
C GLN A 217 -12.90 -22.92 8.09
N PRO A 218 -13.88 -22.19 8.68
CA PRO A 218 -15.30 -22.49 8.49
C PRO A 218 -15.73 -22.44 7.01
N ALA A 219 -15.25 -21.46 6.24
CA ALA A 219 -15.56 -21.34 4.82
C ALA A 219 -14.96 -22.51 4.01
N LEU A 220 -13.73 -22.92 4.34
CA LEU A 220 -13.07 -24.08 3.72
C LEU A 220 -13.83 -25.39 3.98
N ARG A 221 -14.34 -25.58 5.21
CA ARG A 221 -15.12 -26.77 5.56
C ARG A 221 -16.47 -26.80 4.86
N ALA A 222 -17.15 -25.65 4.77
CA ALA A 222 -18.42 -25.55 4.07
C ALA A 222 -18.28 -25.93 2.59
N ARG A 223 -17.21 -25.46 1.93
CA ARG A 223 -16.88 -25.80 0.53
C ARG A 223 -16.55 -27.28 0.32
N ASN A 224 -15.83 -27.91 1.25
CA ASN A 224 -15.45 -29.32 1.10
C ASN A 224 -16.59 -30.30 1.45
N ALA A 225 -17.69 -29.81 2.04
CA ALA A 225 -18.87 -30.60 2.38
C ALA A 225 -19.95 -30.58 1.29
N SER A 226 -19.83 -29.69 0.30
CA SER A 226 -20.68 -29.56 -0.89
C SER A 226 -20.07 -30.27 -2.09
#